data_AF-A0A931KBX7-F1
#
_entry.id   AF-A0A931KBX7-F1
#
_cell.length_a   1.000
_cell.length_b   1.000
_cell.length_c   1.000
_cell.angle_alpha   90.00
_cell.angle_beta   90.00
_cell.angle_gamma   90.00
#
_symmetry.space_group_name_H-M   'P 1'
#
loop_
_entity.id
_entity.type
_entity.pdbx_description
1 polymer ?
#
loop_
_entity_poly.entity_id
_entity_poly.type
_entity_poly.pdbx_seq_one_letter_code
_entity_poly.pdbx_strand_id
1 'polypeptide(L)'
;MTGIAVGLAVSAWLTTQAREPGPRKLVRGVFSGIGVAVLLTHLLQRMDESGDSRRSYRLAKTRYMEALAASISNSGKEITSDRESEIGGGDSLDWLKDVPDTSIHSRDSLFEDEPSAGSAKSDPEIEIPPAPEIPLDPRVAFDSAMADGSWNAAFDALLRGREANSEFEPGPDDQIKLRKSAMEAIFQRMHSGTVREDVAQLAEAVVSVFPESTEGRTLAQVLGVLRRSAGLCPRCSRPYRGIASACHDCLRGTNEAYQIAWDDDSGETGSAD
;
A
#
# COMPACT_ATOMS: atom_id res chain seq x y z
N MET A 1 -21.92 1.02 16.08
CA MET A 1 -22.62 -0.21 16.54
C MET A 1 -21.76 -1.48 16.48
N THR A 2 -20.61 -1.48 15.80
CA THR A 2 -19.72 -2.66 15.66
C THR A 2 -19.02 -3.09 16.95
N GLY A 3 -18.73 -2.16 17.87
CA GLY A 3 -18.03 -2.48 19.13
C GLY A 3 -18.80 -3.41 20.09
N ILE A 4 -20.13 -3.32 20.13
CA ILE A 4 -20.95 -4.13 21.04
C ILE A 4 -21.00 -5.59 20.57
N ALA A 5 -21.06 -5.83 19.26
CA ALA A 5 -21.07 -7.17 18.69
C ALA A 5 -19.75 -7.92 18.95
N VAL A 6 -18.61 -7.22 18.87
CA VAL A 6 -17.30 -7.81 19.19
C VAL A 6 -17.19 -8.14 20.68
N GLY A 7 -17.68 -7.27 21.56
CA GLY A 7 -17.69 -7.52 23.00
C GLY A 7 -18.50 -8.76 23.41
N LEU A 8 -19.65 -8.98 22.76
CA LEU A 8 -20.49 -10.15 23.01
C LEU A 8 -19.86 -11.45 22.46
N ALA A 9 -19.21 -11.39 21.30
CA ALA A 9 -18.52 -12.55 20.72
C ALA A 9 -17.34 -13.00 21.59
N VAL A 10 -16.54 -12.06 22.11
CA VAL A 10 -15.43 -12.36 23.04
C VAL A 10 -15.96 -12.95 24.35
N SER A 11 -17.05 -12.40 24.89
CA SER A 11 -17.64 -12.89 26.13
C SER A 11 -18.22 -14.31 25.99
N ALA A 12 -18.87 -14.63 24.87
CA ALA A 12 -19.38 -15.97 24.59
C ALA A 12 -18.25 -17.01 24.36
N TRP A 13 -17.13 -16.57 23.77
CA TRP A 13 -15.97 -17.44 23.60
C TRP A 13 -15.26 -17.75 24.93
N LEU A 14 -15.18 -16.76 25.85
CA LEU A 14 -14.61 -16.97 27.18
C LEU A 14 -15.45 -17.94 28.04
N THR A 15 -16.78 -17.92 27.92
CA THR A 15 -17.66 -18.82 28.70
C THR A 15 -17.65 -20.26 28.20
N THR A 16 -17.37 -20.50 26.92
CA THR A 16 -17.29 -21.87 26.36
C THR A 16 -15.98 -22.59 26.72
N GLN A 17 -14.89 -21.85 26.96
CA GLN A 17 -13.62 -22.40 27.45
C GLN A 17 -13.66 -22.88 28.92
N ALA A 18 -14.64 -22.43 29.72
CA ALA A 18 -14.70 -22.71 31.15
C ALA A 18 -15.17 -24.14 31.52
N ARG A 19 -15.46 -25.00 30.53
CA ARG A 19 -16.14 -26.30 30.77
C ARG A 19 -15.25 -27.55 30.70
N GLU A 20 -13.94 -27.41 30.53
CA GLU A 20 -13.01 -28.56 30.54
C GLU A 20 -12.22 -28.68 31.86
N PRO A 21 -12.52 -29.68 32.73
CA PRO A 21 -11.77 -29.89 33.96
C PRO A 21 -10.43 -30.60 33.69
N GLY A 22 -9.34 -29.83 33.57
CA GLY A 22 -7.99 -30.38 33.40
C GLY A 22 -6.88 -29.46 33.92
N PRO A 23 -6.10 -29.84 34.96
CA PRO A 23 -5.21 -28.93 35.69
C PRO A 23 -3.90 -28.54 34.96
N ARG A 24 -3.69 -28.95 33.70
CA ARG A 24 -2.40 -28.74 32.98
C ARG A 24 -2.47 -27.81 31.77
N LYS A 25 -3.63 -27.25 31.41
CA LYS A 25 -3.76 -26.35 30.24
C LYS A 25 -3.95 -24.86 30.59
N LEU A 26 -4.16 -24.52 31.86
CA LEU A 26 -4.50 -23.15 32.28
C LEU A 26 -3.39 -22.11 32.02
N VAL A 27 -2.12 -22.53 31.96
CA VAL A 27 -0.99 -21.60 31.80
C VAL A 27 -0.71 -21.24 30.34
N ARG A 28 -1.14 -22.04 29.37
CA ARG A 28 -0.88 -21.77 27.93
C ARG A 28 -1.96 -20.92 27.25
N GLY A 29 -3.19 -20.90 27.75
CA GLY A 29 -4.29 -20.13 27.15
C GLY A 29 -4.24 -18.62 27.44
N VAL A 30 -3.74 -18.23 28.61
CA VAL A 30 -3.80 -16.82 29.07
C VAL A 30 -2.81 -15.92 28.33
N PHE A 31 -1.63 -16.43 27.97
CA PHE A 31 -0.62 -15.62 27.27
C PHE A 31 -0.94 -15.40 25.78
N SER A 32 -1.66 -16.31 25.12
CA SER A 32 -2.00 -16.17 23.70
C SER A 32 -3.11 -15.15 23.45
N GLY A 33 -4.07 -15.00 24.35
CA GLY A 33 -5.20 -14.06 24.18
C GLY A 33 -4.80 -12.60 24.40
N ILE A 34 -3.94 -12.36 25.40
CA ILE A 34 -3.49 -11.00 25.76
C ILE A 34 -2.65 -10.40 24.63
N GLY A 35 -1.75 -11.17 24.02
CA GLY A 35 -0.92 -10.69 22.91
C GLY A 35 -1.74 -10.25 21.69
N VAL A 36 -2.76 -11.02 21.31
CA VAL A 36 -3.65 -10.68 20.18
C VAL A 36 -4.48 -9.43 20.51
N ALA A 37 -5.01 -9.31 21.73
CA ALA A 37 -5.78 -8.15 22.14
C ALA A 37 -4.93 -6.87 22.14
N VAL A 38 -3.70 -6.91 22.67
CA VAL A 38 -2.78 -5.76 22.65
C VAL A 38 -2.41 -5.37 21.21
N LEU A 39 -2.11 -6.35 20.35
CA LEU A 39 -1.78 -6.10 18.96
C LEU A 39 -2.97 -5.51 18.19
N LEU A 40 -4.19 -6.02 18.41
CA LEU A 40 -5.41 -5.49 17.81
C LEU A 40 -5.69 -4.06 18.29
N THR A 41 -5.51 -3.80 19.59
CA THR A 41 -5.72 -2.46 20.17
C THR A 41 -4.70 -1.47 19.62
N HIS A 42 -3.44 -1.87 19.49
CA HIS A 42 -2.39 -1.03 18.92
C HIS A 42 -2.59 -0.77 17.43
N LEU A 43 -3.11 -1.75 16.67
CA LEU A 43 -3.50 -1.56 15.27
C LEU A 43 -4.70 -0.61 15.14
N LEU A 44 -5.72 -0.75 16.01
CA LEU A 44 -6.87 0.16 16.04
C LEU A 44 -6.45 1.59 16.38
N GLN A 45 -5.58 1.78 17.38
CA GLN A 45 -5.06 3.08 17.77
C GLN A 45 -4.26 3.74 16.65
N ARG A 46 -3.49 2.97 15.87
CA ARG A 46 -2.74 3.47 14.72
C ARG A 46 -3.63 3.78 13.51
N MET A 47 -4.72 3.05 13.33
CA MET A 47 -5.73 3.40 12.32
C MET A 47 -6.44 4.70 12.69
N ASP A 48 -6.66 4.98 13.98
CA ASP A 48 -7.27 6.21 14.47
C ASP A 48 -6.35 7.43 14.28
N GLU A 49 -5.05 7.29 14.54
CA GLU A 49 -4.03 8.31 14.17
C GLU A 49 -4.00 8.58 12.66
N SER A 50 -4.25 7.56 11.84
CA SER A 50 -4.44 7.76 10.38
C SER A 50 -5.74 8.50 10.06
N GLY A 51 -6.77 8.38 10.90
CA GLY A 51 -8.04 9.10 10.81
C GLY A 51 -7.88 10.58 11.14
N ASP A 52 -7.17 10.91 12.21
CA ASP A 52 -6.86 12.29 12.58
C ASP A 52 -5.89 12.95 11.58
N SER A 53 -4.93 12.20 11.04
CA SER A 53 -4.11 12.66 9.92
C SER A 53 -4.97 12.98 8.68
N ARG A 54 -5.97 12.12 8.36
CA ARG A 54 -6.94 12.38 7.27
C ARG A 54 -7.83 13.58 7.55
N ARG A 55 -8.26 13.78 8.80
CA ARG A 55 -9.10 14.93 9.19
C ARG A 55 -8.32 16.23 9.12
N SER A 56 -7.07 16.22 9.59
CA SER A 56 -6.15 17.34 9.52
C SER A 56 -5.78 17.68 8.07
N TYR A 57 -5.55 16.68 7.22
CA TYR A 57 -5.34 16.89 5.78
C TYR A 57 -6.58 17.47 5.08
N ARG A 58 -7.79 16.99 5.40
CA ARG A 58 -9.04 17.58 4.87
C ARG A 58 -9.20 19.04 5.29
N LEU A 59 -8.96 19.36 6.56
CA LEU A 59 -9.02 20.73 7.07
C LEU A 59 -7.94 21.64 6.45
N ALA A 60 -6.73 21.12 6.24
CA ALA A 60 -5.67 21.85 5.54
C ALA A 60 -6.05 22.10 4.08
N LYS A 61 -6.61 21.09 3.40
CA LYS A 61 -7.09 21.20 2.02
C LYS A 61 -8.23 22.20 1.90
N THR A 62 -9.23 22.19 2.79
CA THR A 62 -10.33 23.17 2.75
C THR A 62 -9.81 24.59 2.97
N ARG A 63 -8.92 24.81 3.93
CA ARG A 63 -8.29 26.13 4.14
C ARG A 63 -7.49 26.61 2.94
N TYR A 64 -6.75 25.71 2.30
CA TYR A 64 -6.02 26.03 1.07
C TYR A 64 -6.96 26.45 -0.06
N MET A 65 -8.06 25.72 -0.25
CA MET A 65 -9.06 26.05 -1.27
C MET A 65 -9.80 27.37 -0.96
N GLU A 66 -10.13 27.64 0.30
CA GLU A 66 -10.71 28.92 0.73
C GLU A 66 -9.75 30.09 0.47
N ALA A 67 -8.45 29.92 0.77
CA ALA A 67 -7.44 30.93 0.50
C ALA A 67 -7.27 31.19 -1.02
N LEU A 68 -7.32 30.15 -1.83
CA LEU A 68 -7.27 30.25 -3.29
C LEU A 68 -8.49 31.00 -3.85
N ALA A 69 -9.69 30.66 -3.37
CA ALA A 69 -10.93 31.33 -3.77
C ALA A 69 -10.93 32.82 -3.38
N ALA A 70 -10.45 33.16 -2.19
CA ALA A 70 -10.29 34.54 -1.75
C ALA A 70 -9.30 35.32 -2.62
N SER A 71 -8.20 34.69 -3.04
CA SER A 71 -7.22 35.29 -3.96
C SER A 71 -7.82 35.60 -5.34
N ILE A 72 -8.64 34.69 -5.88
CA ILE A 72 -9.29 34.88 -7.18
C ILE A 72 -10.31 36.03 -7.10
N SER A 73 -11.12 36.08 -6.04
CA SER A 73 -12.12 37.14 -5.82
C SER A 73 -11.48 38.54 -5.72
N ASN A 74 -10.32 38.65 -5.06
CA ASN A 74 -9.60 39.93 -4.97
C ASN A 74 -8.96 40.35 -6.31
N SER A 75 -8.48 39.41 -7.12
CA SER A 75 -7.88 39.72 -8.43
C SER A 75 -8.86 40.28 -9.45
N GLY A 76 -10.16 39.96 -9.33
CA GLY A 76 -11.20 40.48 -10.22
C GLY A 76 -11.64 41.92 -9.92
N LYS A 77 -11.41 42.43 -8.70
CA LYS A 77 -11.83 43.77 -8.30
C LYS A 77 -10.91 44.89 -8.75
N GLU A 78 -9.66 44.60 -9.09
CA GLU A 78 -8.71 45.64 -9.56
C GLU A 78 -8.86 45.98 -11.06
N ILE A 79 -9.62 45.20 -11.84
CA ILE A 79 -9.70 45.39 -13.30
C ILE A 79 -10.90 46.25 -13.73
N THR A 80 -11.89 46.50 -12.86
CA THR A 80 -13.14 47.20 -13.26
C THR A 80 -13.21 48.67 -12.82
N SER A 81 -12.16 49.26 -12.24
CA SER A 81 -12.23 50.64 -11.71
C SER A 81 -11.92 51.76 -12.73
N ASP A 82 -11.39 51.47 -13.92
CA ASP A 82 -10.88 52.51 -14.84
C ASP A 82 -11.58 52.59 -16.20
N ARG A 83 -12.77 52.01 -16.38
CA ARG A 83 -13.44 52.02 -17.69
C ARG A 83 -14.96 52.15 -17.66
N GLU A 84 -15.47 53.13 -16.91
CA GLU A 84 -16.81 53.67 -17.11
C GLU A 84 -16.72 55.06 -17.77
N SER A 85 -16.58 55.10 -19.10
CA SER A 85 -17.13 56.19 -19.90
C SER A 85 -17.23 55.77 -21.37
N GLU A 86 -18.47 55.83 -21.86
CA GLU A 86 -18.91 55.84 -23.26
C GLU A 86 -19.26 54.51 -23.94
N ILE A 87 -20.35 54.60 -24.71
CA ILE A 87 -20.94 53.63 -25.64
C ILE A 87 -21.92 52.66 -24.94
N GLY A 88 -23.24 52.78 -25.00
CA GLY A 88 -24.11 53.39 -26.00
C GLY A 88 -24.54 52.36 -27.05
N GLY A 89 -25.82 51.94 -26.99
CA GLY A 89 -26.50 51.25 -28.09
C GLY A 89 -26.39 49.73 -28.06
N GLY A 90 -27.53 49.07 -27.89
CA GLY A 90 -27.62 47.62 -27.95
C GLY A 90 -27.50 47.07 -29.36
N ASP A 91 -27.16 45.79 -29.44
CA ASP A 91 -27.66 44.88 -30.46
C ASP A 91 -27.36 43.43 -30.08
N SER A 92 -28.40 42.61 -30.23
CA SER A 92 -28.41 41.23 -30.70
C SER A 92 -27.23 40.31 -30.32
N LEU A 93 -27.46 39.41 -29.35
CA LEU A 93 -26.68 38.18 -29.18
C LEU A 93 -26.98 37.21 -30.35
N ASP A 94 -26.09 37.17 -31.36
CA ASP A 94 -26.11 36.19 -32.47
C ASP A 94 -24.75 35.46 -32.64
N TRP A 95 -23.98 35.30 -31.55
CA TRP A 95 -22.63 34.72 -31.59
C TRP A 95 -22.58 33.19 -31.37
N LEU A 96 -23.73 32.51 -31.34
CA LEU A 96 -23.80 31.05 -31.10
C LEU A 96 -23.96 30.19 -32.37
N LYS A 97 -23.48 30.66 -33.54
CA LYS A 97 -23.62 29.93 -34.81
C LYS A 97 -22.34 29.50 -35.51
N ASP A 98 -21.17 29.92 -35.05
CA ASP A 98 -19.91 29.53 -35.68
C ASP A 98 -19.03 28.75 -34.69
N VAL A 99 -19.42 27.50 -34.41
CA VAL A 99 -18.49 26.50 -33.89
C VAL A 99 -17.98 25.72 -35.11
N PRO A 100 -16.73 25.91 -35.57
CA PRO A 100 -16.20 25.13 -36.66
C PRO A 100 -15.99 23.68 -36.22
N ASP A 101 -16.42 22.78 -37.10
CA ASP A 101 -16.22 21.34 -37.07
C ASP A 101 -14.74 21.03 -36.77
N THR A 102 -14.46 20.47 -35.60
CA THR A 102 -13.12 20.00 -35.23
C THR A 102 -12.87 18.65 -35.88
N SER A 103 -12.61 18.69 -37.19
CA SER A 103 -12.06 17.56 -37.91
C SER A 103 -10.72 17.16 -37.30
N ILE A 104 -10.62 15.87 -36.99
CA ILE A 104 -9.48 15.17 -36.43
C ILE A 104 -8.29 15.34 -37.39
N HIS A 105 -7.35 16.21 -37.05
CA HIS A 105 -6.05 16.24 -37.72
C HIS A 105 -5.17 15.11 -37.21
N SER A 106 -4.91 14.17 -38.11
CA SER A 106 -3.79 13.22 -38.05
C SER A 106 -2.51 13.93 -37.65
N ARG A 107 -1.99 13.52 -36.49
CA ARG A 107 -0.73 14.01 -35.93
C ARG A 107 0.41 13.21 -36.55
N ASP A 108 0.72 13.53 -37.79
CA ASP A 108 1.93 13.08 -38.49
C ASP A 108 3.08 14.06 -38.23
N SER A 109 4.24 13.49 -37.86
CA SER A 109 5.60 13.94 -38.17
C SER A 109 5.94 15.42 -38.01
N LEU A 110 6.66 15.77 -36.94
CA LEU A 110 7.75 16.77 -36.98
C LEU A 110 8.43 16.81 -35.62
N PHE A 111 9.52 16.08 -35.43
CA PHE A 111 10.59 16.38 -34.45
C PHE A 111 11.78 15.48 -34.78
N GLU A 112 12.46 15.81 -35.89
CA GLU A 112 13.86 15.47 -36.10
C GLU A 112 14.68 16.68 -35.65
N ASP A 113 14.94 16.78 -34.36
CA ASP A 113 16.01 17.64 -33.85
C ASP A 113 17.07 16.72 -33.25
N GLU A 114 18.13 16.46 -34.04
CA GLU A 114 19.36 15.84 -33.55
C GLU A 114 20.02 16.75 -32.51
N PRO A 115 20.14 16.32 -31.23
CA PRO A 115 20.95 17.07 -30.28
C PRO A 115 22.44 16.89 -30.62
N SER A 116 23.00 17.97 -31.15
CA SER A 116 24.43 18.25 -31.30
C SER A 116 25.29 17.63 -30.19
N ALA A 117 26.31 16.89 -30.63
CA ALA A 117 27.35 16.24 -29.84
C ALA A 117 28.07 17.22 -28.89
N GLY A 118 27.55 17.31 -27.66
CA GLY A 118 28.25 17.89 -26.52
C GLY A 118 29.25 16.88 -25.95
N SER A 119 30.53 17.21 -26.08
CA SER A 119 31.69 16.48 -25.55
C SER A 119 31.44 15.90 -24.15
N ALA A 120 31.26 14.58 -24.10
CA ALA A 120 31.10 13.81 -22.88
C ALA A 120 32.40 13.86 -22.07
N LYS A 121 32.35 14.50 -20.90
CA LYS A 121 33.31 14.23 -19.84
C LYS A 121 33.19 12.73 -19.52
N SER A 122 34.29 12.01 -19.68
CA SER A 122 34.40 10.61 -19.28
C SER A 122 34.00 10.49 -17.80
N ASP A 123 32.80 9.95 -17.55
CA ASP A 123 32.35 9.59 -16.23
C ASP A 123 33.38 8.63 -15.60
N PRO A 124 33.69 8.76 -14.30
CA PRO A 124 34.59 7.85 -13.62
C PRO A 124 34.04 6.43 -13.80
N GLU A 125 34.87 5.55 -14.34
CA GLU A 125 34.59 4.13 -14.50
C GLU A 125 34.21 3.57 -13.11
N ILE A 126 32.90 3.49 -12.86
CA ILE A 126 32.37 2.88 -11.65
C ILE A 126 32.77 1.42 -11.75
N GLU A 127 33.78 1.01 -10.99
CA GLU A 127 34.10 -0.40 -10.77
C GLU A 127 32.85 -1.07 -10.20
N ILE A 128 32.03 -1.65 -11.09
CA ILE A 128 30.90 -2.47 -10.70
C ILE A 128 31.53 -3.66 -9.97
N PRO A 129 31.29 -3.85 -8.66
CA PRO A 129 31.84 -5.00 -7.97
C PRO A 129 31.40 -6.27 -8.73
N PRO A 130 32.30 -7.25 -8.91
CA PRO A 130 31.95 -8.48 -9.60
C PRO A 130 30.70 -9.04 -8.95
N ALA A 131 29.68 -9.33 -9.78
CA ALA A 131 28.43 -9.87 -9.29
C ALA A 131 28.74 -11.06 -8.37
N PRO A 132 28.17 -11.12 -7.16
CA PRO A 132 28.47 -12.22 -6.24
C PRO A 132 28.16 -13.53 -6.97
N GLU A 133 29.15 -14.43 -7.03
CA GLU A 133 28.96 -15.75 -7.61
C GLU A 133 27.87 -16.46 -6.79
N ILE A 134 26.67 -16.51 -7.36
CA ILE A 134 25.54 -17.19 -6.74
C ILE A 134 25.91 -18.67 -6.70
N PRO A 135 25.95 -19.32 -5.53
CA PRO A 135 26.21 -20.75 -5.46
C PRO A 135 25.23 -21.47 -6.38
N LEU A 136 25.74 -22.29 -7.32
CA LEU A 136 24.89 -23.00 -8.28
C LEU A 136 23.93 -23.99 -7.59
N ASP A 137 24.23 -24.41 -6.36
CA ASP A 137 23.41 -25.32 -5.59
C ASP A 137 22.53 -24.57 -4.58
N PRO A 138 21.19 -24.58 -4.75
CA PRO A 138 20.24 -23.99 -3.81
C PRO A 138 20.38 -24.52 -2.38
N ARG A 139 20.80 -25.79 -2.20
CA ARG A 139 21.01 -26.37 -0.86
C ARG A 139 22.17 -25.69 -0.14
N VAL A 140 23.30 -25.55 -0.83
CA VAL A 140 24.50 -24.91 -0.26
C VAL A 140 24.22 -23.44 0.05
N ALA A 141 23.50 -22.74 -0.82
CA ALA A 141 23.07 -21.37 -0.58
C ALA A 141 22.14 -21.26 0.65
N PHE A 142 21.19 -22.20 0.80
CA PHE A 142 20.29 -22.26 1.94
C PHE A 142 21.05 -22.52 3.24
N ASP A 143 21.91 -23.55 3.27
CA ASP A 143 22.65 -23.94 4.48
C ASP A 143 23.63 -22.83 4.91
N SER A 144 24.30 -22.16 3.95
CA SER A 144 25.14 -20.99 4.22
C SER A 144 24.34 -19.84 4.81
N ALA A 145 23.19 -19.51 4.20
CA ALA A 145 22.34 -18.42 4.69
C ALA A 145 21.77 -18.70 6.09
N MET A 146 21.43 -19.97 6.39
CA MET A 146 21.02 -20.40 7.72
C MET A 146 22.15 -20.29 8.74
N ALA A 147 23.40 -20.60 8.36
CA ALA A 147 24.57 -20.46 9.22
C ALA A 147 24.88 -18.98 9.53
N ASP A 148 24.72 -18.10 8.55
CA ASP A 148 24.92 -16.66 8.69
C ASP A 148 23.75 -15.96 9.42
N GLY A 149 22.66 -16.67 9.70
CA GLY A 149 21.42 -16.09 10.22
C GLY A 149 20.73 -15.12 9.25
N SER A 150 21.06 -15.22 7.95
CA SER A 150 20.50 -14.40 6.88
C SER A 150 19.23 -15.04 6.32
N TRP A 151 18.12 -14.88 7.04
CA TRP A 151 16.85 -15.55 6.70
C TRP A 151 16.30 -15.14 5.32
N ASN A 152 16.52 -13.88 4.89
CA ASN A 152 16.13 -13.44 3.55
C ASN A 152 16.83 -14.28 2.48
N ALA A 153 18.16 -14.45 2.60
CA ALA A 153 18.93 -15.27 1.67
C ALA A 153 18.53 -16.75 1.72
N ALA A 154 18.13 -17.25 2.90
CA ALA A 154 17.63 -18.61 3.05
C ALA A 154 16.27 -18.81 2.35
N PHE A 155 15.34 -17.86 2.47
CA PHE A 155 14.09 -17.89 1.72
C PHE A 155 14.32 -17.78 0.21
N ASP A 156 15.20 -16.89 -0.23
CA ASP A 156 15.54 -16.72 -1.65
C ASP A 156 16.18 -17.98 -2.24
N ALA A 157 17.05 -18.65 -1.48
CA ALA A 157 17.62 -19.94 -1.88
C ALA A 157 16.53 -21.02 -2.00
N LEU A 158 15.60 -21.08 -1.05
CA LEU A 158 14.50 -22.03 -1.06
C LEU A 158 13.49 -21.78 -2.20
N LEU A 159 13.14 -20.52 -2.46
CA LEU A 159 12.27 -20.14 -3.56
C LEU A 159 12.91 -20.46 -4.91
N ARG A 160 14.20 -20.13 -5.10
CA ARG A 160 14.95 -20.53 -6.29
C ARG A 160 15.04 -22.04 -6.46
N GLY A 161 15.23 -22.78 -5.37
CA GLY A 161 15.21 -24.24 -5.38
C GLY A 161 13.89 -24.82 -5.90
N ARG A 162 12.75 -24.22 -5.48
CA ARG A 162 11.42 -24.60 -5.98
C ARG A 162 11.22 -24.23 -7.44
N GLU A 163 11.59 -23.01 -7.85
CA GLU A 163 11.46 -22.55 -9.25
C GLU A 163 12.32 -23.38 -10.21
N ALA A 164 13.51 -23.78 -9.77
CA ALA A 164 14.40 -24.67 -10.51
C ALA A 164 13.92 -26.14 -10.57
N ASN A 165 12.76 -26.45 -9.95
CA ASN A 165 12.27 -27.82 -9.75
C ASN A 165 13.34 -28.76 -9.16
N SER A 166 14.24 -28.22 -8.33
CA SER A 166 15.22 -29.04 -7.63
C SER A 166 14.50 -29.89 -6.57
N GLU A 167 14.96 -31.12 -6.33
CA GLU A 167 14.45 -32.01 -5.28
C GLU A 167 14.82 -31.53 -3.86
N PHE A 168 15.27 -30.28 -3.72
CA PHE A 168 15.66 -29.71 -2.44
C PHE A 168 14.43 -29.43 -1.58
N GLU A 169 14.17 -30.34 -0.65
CA GLU A 169 13.26 -30.11 0.48
C GLU A 169 14.06 -29.99 1.78
N PRO A 170 13.98 -28.85 2.51
CA PRO A 170 14.61 -28.74 3.82
C PRO A 170 13.97 -29.73 4.80
N GLY A 171 14.78 -30.30 5.70
CA GLY A 171 14.27 -31.22 6.71
C GLY A 171 13.27 -30.54 7.65
N PRO A 172 12.42 -31.31 8.37
CA PRO A 172 11.37 -30.74 9.23
C PRO A 172 11.93 -29.81 10.32
N ASP A 173 13.11 -30.12 10.86
CA ASP A 173 13.78 -29.28 11.87
C ASP A 173 14.27 -27.95 11.28
N ASP A 174 14.78 -27.97 10.04
CA ASP A 174 15.21 -26.75 9.33
C ASP A 174 14.00 -25.87 9.02
N GLN A 175 12.87 -26.46 8.63
CA GLN A 175 11.61 -25.73 8.42
C GLN A 175 11.09 -25.09 9.72
N ILE A 176 11.18 -25.78 10.87
CA ILE A 176 10.81 -25.22 12.17
C ILE A 176 11.71 -24.02 12.52
N LYS A 177 13.03 -24.18 12.37
CA LYS A 177 14.00 -23.11 12.64
C LYS A 177 13.75 -21.90 11.72
N LEU A 178 13.62 -22.14 10.42
CA LEU A 178 13.38 -21.08 9.43
C LEU A 178 12.11 -20.29 9.77
N ARG A 179 10.99 -20.98 10.03
CA ARG A 179 9.73 -20.32 10.41
C ARG A 179 9.87 -19.49 11.67
N LYS A 180 10.46 -20.06 12.73
CA LYS A 180 10.62 -19.37 14.02
C LYS A 180 11.44 -18.09 13.85
N SER A 181 12.57 -18.17 13.17
CA SER A 181 13.44 -17.03 12.95
C SER A 181 12.81 -15.97 12.04
N ALA A 182 12.07 -16.40 11.00
CA ALA A 182 11.32 -15.48 10.14
C ALA A 182 10.28 -14.67 10.93
N MET A 183 9.51 -15.34 11.78
CA MET A 183 8.52 -14.69 12.65
C MET A 183 9.19 -13.72 13.62
N GLU A 184 10.31 -14.11 14.23
CA GLU A 184 11.08 -13.23 15.12
C GLU A 184 11.56 -11.97 14.38
N ALA A 185 12.07 -12.10 13.16
CA ALA A 185 12.48 -10.97 12.33
C ALA A 185 11.31 -10.05 11.95
N ILE A 186 10.15 -10.63 11.57
CA ILE A 186 8.92 -9.86 11.29
C ILE A 186 8.52 -9.06 12.53
N PHE A 187 8.44 -9.71 13.70
CA PHE A 187 8.07 -9.03 14.93
C PHE A 187 9.08 -7.95 15.31
N GLN A 188 10.38 -8.24 15.28
CA GLN A 188 11.41 -7.27 15.61
C GLN A 188 11.31 -6.01 14.73
N ARG A 189 11.10 -6.18 13.41
CA ARG A 189 10.92 -5.05 12.48
C ARG A 189 9.61 -4.30 12.71
N MET A 190 8.52 -5.00 13.00
CA MET A 190 7.25 -4.35 13.36
C MET A 190 7.37 -3.48 14.62
N HIS A 191 8.13 -3.92 15.62
CA HIS A 191 8.37 -3.16 16.86
C HIS A 191 9.27 -1.93 16.65
N SER A 192 10.05 -1.88 15.56
CA SER A 192 10.91 -0.72 15.24
C SER A 192 10.15 0.53 14.79
N GLY A 193 8.82 0.44 14.62
CA GLY A 193 7.95 1.60 14.48
C GLY A 193 7.58 1.98 13.05
N THR A 194 8.15 1.36 12.01
CA THR A 194 7.66 1.52 10.63
C THR A 194 7.51 0.15 9.96
N VAL A 195 6.31 -0.14 9.44
CA VAL A 195 6.11 -1.33 8.62
C VAL A 195 6.70 -1.02 7.25
N ARG A 196 7.86 -1.59 7.00
CA ARG A 196 8.61 -1.44 5.76
C ARG A 196 8.18 -2.52 4.76
N GLU A 197 8.46 -2.28 3.49
CA GLU A 197 8.17 -3.20 2.39
C GLU A 197 8.80 -4.59 2.59
N ASP A 198 10.01 -4.64 3.13
CA ASP A 198 10.73 -5.87 3.45
C ASP A 198 9.96 -6.77 4.44
N VAL A 199 9.21 -6.21 5.39
CA VAL A 199 8.38 -6.96 6.35
C VAL A 199 7.20 -7.62 5.62
N ALA A 200 6.56 -6.88 4.72
CA ALA A 200 5.45 -7.41 3.92
C ALA A 200 5.93 -8.52 2.96
N GLN A 201 7.08 -8.33 2.31
CA GLN A 201 7.70 -9.34 1.44
C GLN A 201 8.11 -10.59 2.22
N LEU A 202 8.72 -10.44 3.40
CA LEU A 202 9.09 -11.59 4.24
C LEU A 202 7.84 -12.35 4.72
N ALA A 203 6.78 -11.65 5.13
CA ALA A 203 5.53 -12.27 5.50
C ALA A 203 4.89 -13.03 4.32
N GLU A 204 4.93 -12.46 3.11
CA GLU A 204 4.48 -13.12 1.88
C GLU A 204 5.28 -14.40 1.58
N ALA A 205 6.61 -14.36 1.72
CA ALA A 205 7.46 -15.53 1.56
C ALA A 205 7.11 -16.64 2.56
N VAL A 206 6.87 -16.32 3.83
CA VAL A 206 6.44 -17.29 4.85
C VAL A 206 5.09 -17.92 4.49
N VAL A 207 4.12 -17.11 4.04
CA VAL A 207 2.79 -17.59 3.61
C VAL A 207 2.88 -18.51 2.39
N SER A 208 3.71 -18.15 1.41
CA SER A 208 3.97 -18.93 0.19
C SER A 208 4.64 -20.28 0.50
N VAL A 209 5.65 -20.28 1.37
CA VAL A 209 6.44 -21.47 1.66
C VAL A 209 5.72 -22.41 2.62
N PHE A 210 4.98 -21.86 3.59
CA PHE A 210 4.37 -22.60 4.69
C PHE A 210 2.85 -22.34 4.85
N PRO A 211 2.03 -22.53 3.81
CA PRO A 211 0.60 -22.18 3.83
C PRO A 211 -0.19 -22.94 4.89
N GLU A 212 0.16 -24.21 5.14
CA GLU A 212 -0.54 -25.08 6.11
C GLU A 212 -0.12 -24.83 7.57
N SER A 213 0.98 -24.13 7.79
CA SER A 213 1.46 -23.84 9.14
C SER A 213 0.52 -22.87 9.86
N THR A 214 0.54 -22.91 11.20
CA THR A 214 -0.21 -21.96 12.03
C THR A 214 0.22 -20.51 11.75
N GLU A 215 1.52 -20.30 11.59
CA GLU A 215 2.18 -19.02 11.34
C GLU A 215 1.86 -18.50 9.93
N GLY A 216 1.89 -19.36 8.92
CA GLY A 216 1.49 -19.01 7.55
C GLY A 216 0.03 -18.60 7.48
N ARG A 217 -0.87 -19.33 8.15
CA ARG A 217 -2.30 -18.98 8.19
C ARG A 217 -2.57 -17.66 8.92
N THR A 218 -1.91 -17.41 10.05
CA THR A 218 -2.08 -16.13 10.77
C THR A 218 -1.51 -14.97 9.96
N LEU A 219 -0.34 -15.14 9.34
CA LEU A 219 0.23 -14.13 8.45
C LEU A 219 -0.65 -13.85 7.23
N ALA A 220 -1.22 -14.89 6.60
CA ALA A 220 -2.10 -14.73 5.45
C ALA A 220 -3.32 -13.84 5.77
N GLN A 221 -3.87 -13.96 6.98
CA GLN A 221 -4.99 -13.13 7.42
C GLN A 221 -4.61 -11.64 7.60
N VAL A 222 -3.36 -11.37 8.04
CA VAL A 222 -2.88 -10.00 8.27
C VAL A 222 -2.11 -9.41 7.08
N LEU A 223 -1.81 -10.21 6.05
CA LEU A 223 -0.93 -9.82 4.93
C LEU A 223 -1.46 -8.58 4.20
N GLY A 224 -2.78 -8.48 4.01
CA GLY A 224 -3.39 -7.30 3.41
C GLY A 224 -3.19 -6.01 4.24
N VAL A 225 -3.14 -6.12 5.57
CA VAL A 225 -2.85 -4.99 6.47
C VAL A 225 -1.37 -4.62 6.41
N LEU A 226 -0.47 -5.61 6.40
CA LEU A 226 0.97 -5.40 6.29
C LEU A 226 1.33 -4.70 4.98
N ARG A 227 0.80 -5.20 3.84
CA ARG A 227 1.00 -4.60 2.51
C ARG A 227 0.54 -3.14 2.47
N ARG A 228 -0.68 -2.86 2.94
CA ARG A 228 -1.19 -1.47 3.01
C ARG A 228 -0.31 -0.57 3.88
N SER A 229 0.14 -1.07 5.03
CA SER A 229 1.00 -0.31 5.95
C SER A 229 2.38 -0.01 5.34
N ALA A 230 2.84 -0.86 4.42
CA ALA A 230 4.06 -0.67 3.64
C ALA A 230 3.87 0.17 2.35
N GLY A 231 2.66 0.68 2.08
CA GLY A 231 2.37 1.41 0.83
C GLY A 231 2.29 0.50 -0.40
N LEU A 232 1.94 -0.77 -0.21
CA LEU A 232 1.74 -1.76 -1.27
C LEU A 232 0.26 -2.12 -1.42
N CYS A 233 -0.12 -2.54 -2.61
CA CYS A 233 -1.45 -3.06 -2.90
C CYS A 233 -1.66 -4.37 -2.13
N PRO A 234 -2.76 -4.53 -1.36
CA PRO A 234 -3.02 -5.75 -0.60
C PRO A 234 -3.27 -6.98 -1.48
N ARG A 235 -3.63 -6.82 -2.76
CA ARG A 235 -3.90 -7.91 -3.71
C ARG A 235 -2.63 -8.37 -4.45
N CYS A 236 -1.90 -7.45 -5.06
CA CYS A 236 -0.78 -7.77 -5.97
C CYS A 236 0.61 -7.35 -5.47
N SER A 237 0.72 -6.79 -4.25
CA SER A 237 1.98 -6.30 -3.67
C SER A 237 2.67 -5.17 -4.46
N ARG A 238 2.09 -4.65 -5.55
CA ARG A 238 2.66 -3.51 -6.29
C ARG A 238 2.58 -2.22 -5.45
N PRO A 239 3.53 -1.27 -5.61
CA PRO A 239 3.45 0.03 -4.94
C PRO A 239 2.10 0.71 -5.20
N TYR A 240 1.43 1.11 -4.12
CA TYR A 240 0.11 1.72 -4.18
C TYR A 240 -0.11 2.65 -2.99
N ARG A 241 -0.29 3.95 -3.28
CA ARG A 241 -0.53 5.00 -2.28
C ARG A 241 -1.99 5.45 -2.19
N GLY A 242 -2.89 4.80 -2.92
CA GLY A 242 -4.30 5.19 -2.93
C GLY A 242 -5.04 4.71 -1.68
N ILE A 243 -6.21 5.31 -1.44
CA ILE A 243 -7.07 5.01 -0.28
C ILE A 243 -8.01 3.82 -0.51
N ALA A 244 -8.14 3.35 -1.75
CA ALA A 244 -9.03 2.24 -2.09
C ALA A 244 -8.52 0.90 -1.53
N SER A 245 -9.39 -0.12 -1.54
CA SER A 245 -9.09 -1.46 -1.05
C SER A 245 -8.02 -2.21 -1.86
N ALA A 246 -7.69 -1.77 -3.08
CA ALA A 246 -6.65 -2.33 -3.95
C ALA A 246 -6.18 -1.28 -5.00
N CYS A 247 -5.13 -1.60 -5.76
CA CYS A 247 -4.68 -0.75 -6.87
C CYS A 247 -5.64 -0.81 -8.07
N HIS A 248 -5.54 0.16 -8.97
CA HIS A 248 -6.38 0.26 -10.17
C HIS A 248 -6.37 -1.02 -11.01
N ASP A 249 -5.21 -1.62 -11.25
CA ASP A 249 -5.09 -2.88 -11.99
C ASP A 249 -5.87 -4.03 -11.35
N CYS A 250 -5.86 -4.11 -10.01
CA CYS A 250 -6.57 -5.14 -9.26
C CYS A 250 -8.06 -4.84 -9.06
N LEU A 251 -8.50 -3.61 -9.31
CA LEU A 251 -9.89 -3.20 -9.26
C LEU A 251 -10.55 -3.30 -10.63
N ARG A 252 -9.79 -3.32 -11.74
CA ARG A 252 -10.35 -3.48 -13.09
C ARG A 252 -11.28 -4.70 -13.16
N GLY A 253 -12.54 -4.45 -13.53
CA GLY A 253 -13.57 -5.48 -13.66
C GLY A 253 -14.24 -5.92 -12.36
N THR A 254 -13.94 -5.29 -11.21
CA THR A 254 -14.71 -5.51 -9.98
C THR A 254 -15.82 -4.47 -9.82
N ASN A 255 -16.89 -4.83 -9.11
CA ASN A 255 -17.98 -3.89 -8.78
C ASN A 255 -17.47 -2.67 -7.97
N GLU A 256 -16.38 -2.84 -7.24
CA GLU A 256 -15.72 -1.77 -6.47
C GLU A 256 -15.14 -0.68 -7.39
N ALA A 257 -14.62 -1.03 -8.57
CA ALA A 257 -14.13 -0.03 -9.53
C ALA A 257 -15.25 0.88 -10.06
N TYR A 258 -16.44 0.32 -10.25
CA TYR A 258 -17.60 1.12 -10.63
C TYR A 258 -17.97 2.08 -9.49
N GLN A 259 -18.09 1.60 -8.25
CA GLN A 259 -18.48 2.46 -7.13
C GLN A 259 -17.56 3.69 -6.96
N ILE A 260 -16.24 3.52 -7.09
CA ILE A 260 -15.30 4.65 -7.02
C ILE A 260 -15.56 5.68 -8.12
N ALA A 261 -15.85 5.24 -9.36
CA ALA A 261 -16.11 6.13 -10.47
C ALA A 261 -17.43 6.92 -10.34
N TRP A 262 -18.42 6.38 -9.62
CA TRP A 262 -19.71 7.05 -9.39
C TRP A 262 -19.70 7.95 -8.14
N ASP A 263 -18.92 7.62 -7.11
CA ASP A 263 -18.84 8.43 -5.88
C ASP A 263 -18.16 9.80 -6.12
N ASP A 264 -17.24 9.91 -7.08
CA ASP A 264 -16.56 11.17 -7.42
C ASP A 264 -17.51 12.22 -8.05
N ASP A 265 -18.62 11.80 -8.68
CA ASP A 265 -19.54 12.71 -9.40
C ASP A 265 -20.68 13.24 -8.50
N SER A 266 -20.92 12.58 -7.35
CA SER A 266 -22.02 12.94 -6.42
C SER A 266 -21.69 14.08 -5.44
N GLY A 267 -20.44 14.55 -5.43
CA GLY A 267 -19.95 15.55 -4.48
C GLY A 267 -20.07 17.02 -4.91
N GLU A 268 -20.38 17.31 -6.18
CA GLU A 268 -20.31 18.69 -6.71
C GLU A 268 -21.67 19.40 -6.88
N THR A 269 -22.80 18.76 -6.58
CA THR A 269 -24.11 19.43 -6.68
C THR A 269 -24.59 19.96 -5.33
N GLY A 270 -24.08 21.11 -4.89
CA GLY A 270 -24.76 21.85 -3.82
C GLY A 270 -23.97 22.98 -3.17
N SER A 271 -24.07 24.18 -3.74
CA SER A 271 -24.41 25.42 -3.02
C SER A 271 -24.30 26.59 -4.02
N ALA A 272 -25.36 26.77 -4.81
CA ALA A 272 -25.66 28.07 -5.39
C ALA A 272 -26.69 28.71 -4.45
N ASP A 273 -26.20 29.60 -3.58
CA ASP A 273 -27.00 30.59 -2.86
C ASP A 273 -27.10 31.88 -3.70
#